data_AF-A0A5N5FKS8-F1
#
_entry.id   AF-A0A5N5FKS8-F1
#
_cell.length_a   1.000
_cell.length_b   1.000
_cell.length_c   1.000
_cell.angle_alpha   90.00
_cell.angle_beta   90.00
_cell.angle_gamma   90.00
#
_symmetry.space_group_name_H-M   'P 1'
#
loop_
_entity.id
_entity.type
_entity.pdbx_description
1 polymer ?
#
loop_
_entity_poly.entity_id
_entity_poly.type
_entity_poly.pdbx_seq_one_letter_code
_entity_poly.pdbx_strand_id
1 'polypeptide(L)'
;MEGSSSSSSSSAIFYDFLDRMRNPASLDLVRSIKSFIVSFSFYAANPESDGKKVQEFYATMEDNIRDHPLWAGATDQEVDCAMEGLEKYVMTKLFSRTFASSPEDAKIDLETSHKIHLLQTFLKPEHLDIPVVLRNEASWLLAEKELQKINAFKAPREKLLCIMNCCKVINNLLLNASMSENHVLAGADDFLPVLIYVMIKANPPQLHSNLRFIQLYRRQTKLVSEAAYYFTNLVSAKTFILELNAKSLSIDEIEFEESMHAARLTNKGTEKDATQALEEMTTSQGQTDPGSSAVFHYKERSGSSNYPYMDKEAGDLTVGDVERLLSAYKEVVTKYTSLCTAVRNLSFSRAEPHATNLEAKIVVSTQAEETETTFLKMGFTMGQVRNELLSGKKSAPVQKLTDANCTQSQNYKSMNTECHVEVRYYAGTISCLCLCSAS
;
A
#
# COMPACT_ATOMS: atom_id res chain seq x y z
N MET A 1 -22.68 -15.34 17.57
CA MET A 1 -22.05 -16.52 16.91
C MET A 1 -22.23 -16.42 15.39
N GLU A 2 -21.62 -15.43 14.74
CA GLU A 2 -21.76 -15.20 13.28
C GLU A 2 -20.41 -15.14 12.54
N GLY A 3 -19.32 -15.63 13.14
CA GLY A 3 -17.97 -15.57 12.56
C GLY A 3 -17.63 -16.66 11.54
N SER A 4 -18.56 -17.60 11.26
CA SER A 4 -18.26 -18.82 10.50
C SER A 4 -18.88 -18.88 9.09
N SER A 5 -19.76 -17.95 8.73
CA SER A 5 -20.56 -18.01 7.50
C SER A 5 -19.89 -17.39 6.26
N SER A 6 -18.91 -16.50 6.43
CA SER A 6 -18.24 -15.81 5.31
C SER A 6 -17.15 -16.66 4.64
N SER A 7 -16.49 -17.55 5.38
CA SER A 7 -15.49 -18.48 4.85
C SER A 7 -16.14 -19.68 4.14
N SER A 8 -17.27 -20.17 4.66
CA SER A 8 -18.05 -21.26 4.03
C SER A 8 -18.65 -20.84 2.70
N SER A 9 -19.23 -19.62 2.63
CA SER A 9 -19.79 -19.05 1.39
C SER A 9 -18.72 -18.74 0.34
N SER A 10 -17.58 -18.17 0.74
CA SER A 10 -16.47 -17.91 -0.17
C SER A 10 -15.84 -19.19 -0.74
N SER A 11 -15.85 -20.28 0.05
CA SER A 11 -15.39 -21.59 -0.42
C SER A 11 -16.38 -22.20 -1.41
N ALA A 12 -17.68 -22.11 -1.15
CA ALA A 12 -18.73 -22.60 -2.06
C ALA A 12 -18.66 -21.89 -3.43
N ILE A 13 -18.55 -20.56 -3.45
CA ILE A 13 -18.40 -19.76 -4.68
C ILE A 13 -17.20 -20.23 -5.52
N PHE A 14 -16.08 -20.55 -4.86
CA PHE A 14 -14.89 -21.02 -5.55
C PHE A 14 -15.07 -22.44 -6.13
N TYR A 15 -15.74 -23.34 -5.41
CA TYR A 15 -16.01 -24.68 -5.94
C TYR A 15 -17.00 -24.65 -7.11
N ASP A 16 -18.03 -23.80 -7.05
CA ASP A 16 -18.98 -23.61 -8.16
C ASP A 16 -18.27 -23.10 -9.42
N PHE A 17 -17.35 -22.14 -9.27
CA PHE A 17 -16.48 -21.68 -10.35
C PHE A 17 -15.64 -22.83 -10.93
N LEU A 18 -14.98 -23.61 -10.07
CA LEU A 18 -14.14 -24.73 -10.51
C LEU A 18 -14.94 -25.81 -11.23
N ASP A 19 -16.15 -26.11 -10.77
CA ASP A 19 -17.01 -27.11 -11.39
C ASP A 19 -17.51 -26.66 -12.76
N ARG A 20 -17.86 -25.38 -12.94
CA ARG A 20 -18.14 -24.83 -14.28
C ARG A 20 -16.90 -24.86 -15.17
N MET A 21 -15.71 -24.57 -14.64
CA MET A 21 -14.45 -24.63 -15.40
C MET A 21 -13.96 -26.06 -15.70
N ARG A 22 -14.49 -27.08 -15.01
CA ARG A 22 -14.26 -28.50 -15.32
C ARG A 22 -15.14 -29.00 -16.46
N ASN A 23 -16.19 -28.27 -16.83
CA ASN A 23 -17.07 -28.66 -17.92
C ASN A 23 -16.27 -28.64 -19.25
N PRO A 24 -16.34 -29.71 -20.07
CA PRO A 24 -15.66 -29.73 -21.38
C PRO A 24 -16.04 -28.55 -22.29
N ALA A 25 -17.23 -27.99 -22.14
CA ALA A 25 -17.67 -26.84 -22.92
C ALA A 25 -16.96 -25.52 -22.54
N SER A 26 -16.26 -25.42 -21.40
CA SER A 26 -15.49 -24.21 -21.01
C SER A 26 -13.98 -24.30 -21.34
N LEU A 27 -13.57 -25.24 -22.20
CA LEU A 27 -12.16 -25.52 -22.45
C LEU A 27 -11.39 -24.33 -23.06
N ASP A 28 -12.06 -23.52 -23.87
CA ASP A 28 -11.56 -22.26 -24.41
C ASP A 28 -11.24 -21.24 -23.30
N LEU A 29 -12.15 -21.05 -22.33
CA LEU A 29 -11.94 -20.19 -21.16
C LEU A 29 -10.74 -20.68 -20.34
N VAL A 30 -10.67 -21.99 -20.06
CA VAL A 30 -9.56 -22.60 -19.32
C VAL A 30 -8.23 -22.41 -20.07
N ARG A 31 -8.21 -22.57 -21.39
CA ARG A 31 -7.03 -22.31 -22.22
C ARG A 31 -6.62 -20.85 -22.16
N SER A 32 -7.57 -19.91 -22.23
CA SER A 32 -7.30 -18.48 -22.08
C SER A 32 -6.62 -18.17 -20.73
N ILE A 33 -7.17 -18.67 -19.63
CA ILE A 33 -6.61 -18.49 -18.27
C ILE A 33 -5.18 -19.06 -18.18
N LYS A 34 -4.97 -20.30 -18.64
CA LYS A 34 -3.64 -20.93 -18.60
C LYS A 34 -2.65 -20.18 -19.48
N SER A 35 -3.07 -19.77 -20.68
CA SER A 35 -2.24 -19.00 -21.60
C SER A 35 -1.81 -17.67 -20.99
N PHE A 36 -2.72 -16.97 -20.32
CA PHE A 36 -2.40 -15.73 -19.61
C PHE A 36 -1.39 -15.95 -18.47
N ILE A 37 -1.59 -16.98 -17.64
CA ILE A 37 -0.66 -17.28 -16.54
C ILE A 37 0.75 -17.60 -17.06
N VAL A 38 0.84 -18.37 -18.14
CA VAL A 38 2.12 -18.71 -18.78
C VAL A 38 2.74 -17.47 -19.42
N SER A 39 1.95 -16.68 -20.17
CA SER A 39 2.45 -15.47 -20.83
C SER A 39 2.98 -14.44 -19.84
N PHE A 40 2.38 -14.39 -18.65
CA PHE A 40 2.80 -13.50 -17.56
C PHE A 40 4.27 -13.67 -17.20
N SER A 41 4.81 -14.89 -17.24
CA SER A 41 6.20 -15.18 -16.91
C SER A 41 7.21 -14.59 -17.91
N PHE A 42 6.80 -14.32 -19.15
CA PHE A 42 7.69 -13.78 -20.19
C PHE A 42 7.87 -12.26 -20.13
N TYR A 43 7.00 -11.54 -19.41
CA TYR A 43 7.16 -10.10 -19.24
C TYR A 43 8.20 -9.78 -18.17
N ALA A 44 8.93 -8.68 -18.35
CA ALA A 44 9.75 -8.11 -17.29
C ALA A 44 8.88 -7.76 -16.07
N ALA A 45 9.36 -8.06 -14.87
CA ALA A 45 8.63 -7.81 -13.63
C ALA A 45 8.53 -6.30 -13.39
N ASN A 46 7.30 -5.79 -13.38
CA ASN A 46 7.01 -4.41 -13.01
C ASN A 46 5.59 -4.34 -12.39
N PRO A 47 5.43 -4.00 -11.10
CA PRO A 47 4.14 -4.09 -10.41
C PRO A 47 3.00 -3.30 -11.08
N GLU A 48 3.28 -2.09 -11.57
CA GLU A 48 2.29 -1.23 -12.20
C GLU A 48 1.80 -1.80 -13.53
N SER A 49 2.75 -2.26 -14.37
CA SER A 49 2.47 -2.89 -15.65
C SER A 49 1.80 -4.26 -15.48
N ASP A 50 2.20 -5.01 -14.46
CA ASP A 50 1.64 -6.32 -14.15
C ASP A 50 0.21 -6.18 -13.61
N GLY A 51 -0.05 -5.20 -12.75
CA GLY A 51 -1.40 -4.82 -12.32
C GLY A 51 -2.32 -4.48 -13.49
N LYS A 52 -1.88 -3.60 -14.41
CA LYS A 52 -2.67 -3.24 -15.60
C LYS A 52 -3.05 -4.44 -16.46
N LYS A 53 -2.08 -5.33 -16.75
CA LYS A 53 -2.33 -6.56 -17.53
C LYS A 53 -3.34 -7.48 -16.85
N VAL A 54 -3.27 -7.61 -15.52
CA VAL A 54 -4.25 -8.41 -14.76
C VAL A 54 -5.64 -7.80 -14.83
N GLN A 55 -5.78 -6.46 -14.71
CA GLN A 55 -7.08 -5.79 -14.82
C GLN A 55 -7.68 -5.91 -16.24
N GLU A 56 -6.87 -5.73 -17.28
CA GLU A 56 -7.29 -5.91 -18.68
C GLU A 56 -7.73 -7.35 -18.95
N PHE A 57 -7.00 -8.33 -18.39
CA PHE A 57 -7.38 -9.73 -18.47
C PHE A 57 -8.70 -10.02 -17.75
N TYR A 58 -8.96 -9.43 -16.58
CA TYR A 58 -10.25 -9.56 -15.91
C TYR A 58 -11.39 -8.98 -16.72
N ALA A 59 -11.24 -7.80 -17.32
CA ALA A 59 -12.27 -7.22 -18.17
C ALA A 59 -12.56 -8.13 -19.38
N THR A 60 -11.51 -8.60 -20.07
CA THR A 60 -11.64 -9.51 -21.20
C THR A 60 -12.33 -10.82 -20.81
N MET A 61 -11.98 -11.39 -19.65
CA MET A 61 -12.59 -12.63 -19.17
C MET A 61 -14.03 -12.44 -18.70
N GLU A 62 -14.39 -11.29 -18.17
CA GLU A 62 -15.77 -10.98 -17.80
C GLU A 62 -16.67 -10.97 -19.05
N ASP A 63 -16.24 -10.31 -20.12
CA ASP A 63 -16.96 -10.29 -21.40
C ASP A 63 -17.08 -11.71 -21.97
N ASN A 64 -15.97 -12.46 -22.01
CA ASN A 64 -15.97 -13.84 -22.49
C ASN A 64 -16.90 -14.75 -21.67
N ILE A 65 -16.96 -14.58 -20.35
CA ILE A 65 -17.86 -15.37 -19.49
C ILE A 65 -19.31 -15.00 -19.75
N ARG A 66 -19.63 -13.71 -19.90
CA ARG A 66 -21.01 -13.24 -20.17
C ARG A 66 -21.54 -13.74 -21.51
N ASP A 67 -20.70 -13.80 -22.52
CA ASP A 67 -21.06 -14.25 -23.87
C ASP A 67 -21.02 -15.79 -24.01
N HIS A 68 -20.49 -16.51 -23.03
CA HIS A 68 -20.28 -17.95 -23.13
C HIS A 68 -21.61 -18.74 -22.98
N PRO A 69 -21.88 -19.76 -23.83
CA PRO A 69 -23.12 -20.54 -23.77
C PRO A 69 -23.42 -21.20 -22.41
N LEU A 70 -22.39 -21.59 -21.65
CA LEU A 70 -22.56 -22.14 -20.28
C LEU A 70 -23.06 -21.13 -19.24
N TRP A 71 -22.99 -19.84 -19.55
CA TRP A 71 -23.52 -18.75 -18.73
C TRP A 71 -24.75 -18.10 -19.38
N ALA A 72 -25.34 -18.73 -20.39
CA ALA A 72 -26.61 -18.30 -20.95
C ALA A 72 -27.70 -18.28 -19.86
N GLY A 73 -28.25 -17.09 -19.58
CA GLY A 73 -29.24 -16.90 -18.52
C GLY A 73 -28.67 -16.79 -17.11
N ALA A 74 -27.35 -16.76 -16.93
CA ALA A 74 -26.74 -16.49 -15.63
C ALA A 74 -27.05 -15.06 -15.18
N THR A 75 -27.31 -14.91 -13.89
CA THR A 75 -27.51 -13.60 -13.25
C THR A 75 -26.19 -12.84 -13.13
N ASP A 76 -26.24 -11.51 -13.00
CA ASP A 76 -25.05 -10.69 -12.72
C ASP A 76 -24.31 -11.16 -11.47
N GLN A 77 -25.04 -11.63 -10.46
CA GLN A 77 -24.45 -12.16 -9.23
C GLN A 77 -23.67 -13.46 -9.48
N GLU A 78 -24.14 -14.36 -10.34
CA GLU A 78 -23.44 -15.59 -10.69
C GLU A 78 -22.18 -15.32 -11.52
N VAL A 79 -22.26 -14.39 -12.48
CA VAL A 79 -21.09 -13.93 -13.24
C VAL A 79 -20.07 -13.31 -12.29
N ASP A 80 -20.54 -12.49 -11.35
CA ASP A 80 -19.66 -11.85 -10.38
C ASP A 80 -18.96 -12.86 -9.46
N CYS A 81 -19.70 -13.85 -8.97
CA CYS A 81 -19.16 -14.98 -8.22
C CYS A 81 -18.09 -15.76 -9.02
N ALA A 82 -18.34 -16.00 -10.31
CA ALA A 82 -17.36 -16.64 -11.19
C ALA A 82 -16.08 -15.79 -11.35
N MET A 83 -16.22 -14.48 -11.48
CA MET A 83 -15.09 -13.55 -11.57
C MET A 83 -14.29 -13.46 -10.26
N GLU A 84 -14.93 -13.63 -9.10
CA GLU A 84 -14.21 -13.80 -7.82
C GLU A 84 -13.42 -15.12 -7.78
N GLY A 85 -13.99 -16.19 -8.32
CA GLY A 85 -13.30 -17.47 -8.48
C GLY A 85 -12.08 -17.37 -9.41
N LEU A 86 -12.23 -16.62 -10.51
CA LEU A 86 -11.15 -16.31 -11.44
C LEU A 86 -10.03 -15.51 -10.77
N GLU A 87 -10.35 -14.42 -10.05
CA GLU A 87 -9.37 -13.61 -9.31
C GLU A 87 -8.58 -14.51 -8.34
N LYS A 88 -9.29 -15.33 -7.55
CA LYS A 88 -8.66 -16.25 -6.61
C LYS A 88 -7.73 -17.23 -7.31
N TYR A 89 -8.15 -17.83 -8.42
CA TYR A 89 -7.35 -18.80 -9.16
C TYR A 89 -6.09 -18.16 -9.75
N VAL A 90 -6.24 -17.05 -10.49
CA VAL A 90 -5.14 -16.35 -11.16
C VAL A 90 -4.14 -15.81 -10.14
N MET A 91 -4.60 -15.09 -9.12
CA MET A 91 -3.70 -14.48 -8.15
C MET A 91 -3.00 -15.51 -7.26
N THR A 92 -3.61 -16.68 -7.02
CA THR A 92 -2.91 -17.77 -6.33
C THR A 92 -1.73 -18.30 -7.15
N LYS A 93 -1.86 -18.35 -8.48
CA LYS A 93 -0.79 -18.81 -9.38
C LYS A 93 0.30 -17.75 -9.60
N LEU A 94 -0.07 -16.48 -9.61
CA LEU A 94 0.86 -15.36 -9.82
C LEU A 94 1.51 -14.85 -8.52
N PHE A 95 1.02 -15.27 -7.35
CA PHE A 95 1.37 -14.70 -6.04
C PHE A 95 2.89 -14.50 -5.82
N SER A 96 3.71 -15.51 -6.10
CA SER A 96 5.16 -15.46 -5.86
C SER A 96 5.89 -14.42 -6.71
N ARG A 97 5.31 -14.01 -7.84
CA ARG A 97 5.85 -12.95 -8.70
C ARG A 97 5.28 -11.58 -8.33
N THR A 98 4.03 -11.53 -7.91
CA THR A 98 3.26 -10.27 -7.79
C THR A 98 3.22 -9.69 -6.38
N PHE A 99 3.53 -10.47 -5.34
CA PHE A 99 3.49 -10.05 -3.94
C PHE A 99 4.90 -9.75 -3.43
N ALA A 100 5.09 -8.58 -2.79
CA ALA A 100 6.39 -8.11 -2.30
C ALA A 100 7.50 -8.24 -3.36
N SER A 101 7.17 -7.85 -4.59
CA SER A 101 7.94 -8.17 -5.79
C SER A 101 9.20 -7.30 -6.00
N SER A 102 9.33 -6.20 -5.27
CA SER A 102 10.50 -5.31 -5.34
C SER A 102 11.21 -5.23 -3.98
N PRO A 103 12.54 -5.05 -3.97
CA PRO A 103 13.30 -4.85 -2.73
C PRO A 103 12.87 -3.57 -1.99
N GLU A 104 12.35 -2.57 -2.70
CA GLU A 104 11.79 -1.36 -2.09
C GLU A 104 10.55 -1.67 -1.25
N ASP A 105 9.65 -2.53 -1.74
CA ASP A 105 8.46 -2.93 -0.97
C ASP A 105 8.86 -3.68 0.31
N ALA A 106 9.84 -4.58 0.22
CA ALA A 106 10.37 -5.30 1.38
C ALA A 106 11.04 -4.36 2.40
N LYS A 107 11.74 -3.32 1.93
CA LYS A 107 12.33 -2.29 2.79
C LYS A 107 11.25 -1.51 3.53
N ILE A 108 10.20 -1.05 2.83
CA ILE A 108 9.10 -0.31 3.45
C ILE A 108 8.34 -1.19 4.44
N ASP A 109 8.15 -2.48 4.15
CA ASP A 109 7.55 -3.43 5.09
C ASP A 109 8.36 -3.54 6.39
N LEU A 110 9.69 -3.66 6.28
CA LEU A 110 10.57 -3.72 7.45
C LEU A 110 10.53 -2.43 8.26
N GLU A 111 10.61 -1.27 7.60
CA GLU A 111 10.51 0.05 8.24
C GLU A 111 9.16 0.22 8.96
N THR A 112 8.06 -0.18 8.30
CA THR A 112 6.71 -0.13 8.87
C THR A 112 6.59 -1.01 10.11
N SER A 113 7.01 -2.28 10.00
CA SER A 113 6.95 -3.24 11.10
C SER A 113 7.81 -2.79 12.29
N HIS A 114 9.02 -2.28 12.03
CA HIS A 114 9.91 -1.79 13.08
C HIS A 114 9.33 -0.54 13.77
N LYS A 115 8.80 0.42 13.00
CA LYS A 115 8.14 1.61 13.55
C LYS A 115 6.94 1.23 14.42
N ILE A 116 6.08 0.33 13.95
CA ILE A 116 4.94 -0.17 14.74
C ILE A 116 5.43 -0.82 16.03
N HIS A 117 6.45 -1.69 15.95
CA HIS A 117 6.97 -2.40 17.12
C HIS A 117 7.51 -1.46 18.20
N LEU A 118 8.19 -0.37 17.82
CA LEU A 118 8.61 0.67 18.76
C LEU A 118 7.41 1.37 19.39
N LEU A 119 6.43 1.79 18.59
CA LEU A 119 5.24 2.50 19.06
C LEU A 119 4.40 1.64 20.02
N GLN A 120 4.32 0.32 19.81
CA GLN A 120 3.56 -0.60 20.67
C GLN A 120 3.99 -0.55 22.14
N THR A 121 5.26 -0.20 22.42
CA THR A 121 5.84 -0.21 23.78
C THR A 121 5.31 0.91 24.68
N PHE A 122 4.94 2.06 24.11
CA PHE A 122 4.56 3.24 24.90
C PHE A 122 3.26 3.92 24.43
N LEU A 123 2.76 3.63 23.23
CA LEU A 123 1.57 4.29 22.71
C LEU A 123 0.31 3.83 23.46
N LYS A 124 -0.42 4.81 23.99
CA LYS A 124 -1.68 4.63 24.72
C LYS A 124 -2.85 5.23 23.93
N PRO A 125 -4.10 4.80 24.18
CA PRO A 125 -5.27 5.31 23.45
C PRO A 125 -5.44 6.84 23.53
N GLU A 126 -5.03 7.46 24.63
CA GLU A 126 -5.09 8.91 24.84
C GLU A 126 -4.26 9.68 23.81
N HIS A 127 -3.13 9.13 23.37
CA HIS A 127 -2.23 9.80 22.42
C HIS A 127 -2.84 9.94 21.02
N LEU A 128 -3.91 9.20 20.74
CA LEU A 128 -4.67 9.25 19.50
C LEU A 128 -6.06 9.86 19.73
N ASP A 129 -6.30 10.52 20.87
CA ASP A 129 -7.58 11.12 21.23
C ASP A 129 -8.75 10.11 21.31
N ILE A 130 -8.47 8.84 21.62
CA ILE A 130 -9.52 7.81 21.71
C ILE A 130 -10.30 7.98 23.03
N PRO A 131 -11.62 8.27 22.98
CA PRO A 131 -12.43 8.47 24.17
C PRO A 131 -12.61 7.18 24.96
N VAL A 132 -12.77 7.29 26.28
CA VAL A 132 -12.86 6.14 27.20
C VAL A 132 -14.01 5.18 26.84
N VAL A 133 -15.12 5.72 26.32
CA VAL A 133 -16.28 4.93 25.88
C VAL A 133 -15.95 3.96 24.73
N LEU A 134 -14.90 4.25 23.94
CA LEU A 134 -14.44 3.41 22.84
C LEU A 134 -13.32 2.45 23.27
N ARG A 135 -12.90 2.45 24.54
CA ARG A 135 -11.80 1.62 25.03
C ARG A 135 -12.26 0.23 25.45
N ASN A 136 -12.56 -0.59 24.45
CA ASN A 136 -12.98 -1.96 24.64
C ASN A 136 -11.91 -2.94 24.15
N GLU A 137 -11.09 -3.42 25.07
CA GLU A 137 -9.98 -4.36 24.80
C GLU A 137 -10.44 -5.63 24.08
N ALA A 138 -11.60 -6.18 24.42
CA ALA A 138 -12.12 -7.40 23.79
C ALA A 138 -12.50 -7.17 22.32
N SER A 139 -13.15 -6.04 22.02
CA SER A 139 -13.52 -5.65 20.66
C SER A 139 -12.29 -5.31 19.81
N TRP A 140 -11.32 -4.61 20.39
CA TRP A 140 -10.05 -4.31 19.71
C TRP A 140 -9.26 -5.57 19.41
N LEU A 141 -9.14 -6.48 20.38
CA LEU A 141 -8.50 -7.77 20.16
C LEU A 141 -9.16 -8.55 19.02
N LEU A 142 -10.50 -8.52 18.91
CA LEU A 142 -11.19 -9.15 17.79
C LEU A 142 -10.83 -8.49 16.45
N ALA A 143 -10.79 -7.16 16.40
CA ALA A 143 -10.40 -6.42 15.20
C ALA A 143 -8.94 -6.69 14.79
N GLU A 144 -8.03 -6.74 15.77
CA GLU A 144 -6.63 -7.11 15.58
C GLU A 144 -6.50 -8.51 14.97
N LYS A 145 -7.25 -9.48 15.50
CA LYS A 145 -7.25 -10.87 15.00
C LYS A 145 -7.80 -10.97 13.59
N GLU A 146 -8.77 -10.15 13.19
CA GLU A 146 -9.21 -10.08 11.80
C GLU A 146 -8.09 -9.56 10.89
N LEU A 147 -7.41 -8.49 11.28
CA LEU A 147 -6.34 -7.90 10.48
C LEU A 147 -5.11 -8.82 10.36
N GLN A 148 -4.76 -9.54 11.43
CA GLN A 148 -3.64 -10.49 11.46
C GLN A 148 -3.82 -11.68 10.50
N LYS A 149 -5.05 -11.97 10.04
CA LYS A 149 -5.32 -13.05 9.06
C LYS A 149 -4.87 -12.70 7.63
N ILE A 150 -4.53 -11.44 7.34
CA ILE A 150 -4.30 -10.96 5.97
C ILE A 150 -3.22 -11.77 5.21
N ASN A 151 -2.19 -12.28 5.90
CA ASN A 151 -1.13 -13.10 5.28
C ASN A 151 -1.52 -14.57 5.08
N ALA A 152 -2.63 -15.03 5.66
CA ALA A 152 -3.13 -16.39 5.45
C ALA A 152 -3.75 -16.58 4.05
N PHE A 153 -4.04 -15.49 3.34
CA PHE A 153 -4.72 -15.51 2.04
C PHE A 153 -3.82 -15.02 0.91
N LYS A 154 -4.06 -15.56 -0.29
CA LYS A 154 -3.35 -15.16 -1.53
C LYS A 154 -4.23 -14.36 -2.50
N ALA A 155 -5.56 -14.45 -2.38
CA ALA A 155 -6.47 -13.69 -3.23
C ALA A 155 -6.66 -12.26 -2.69
N PRO A 156 -6.64 -11.22 -3.56
CA PRO A 156 -6.91 -9.83 -3.16
C PRO A 156 -8.23 -9.65 -2.43
N ARG A 157 -9.32 -10.30 -2.88
CA ARG A 157 -10.62 -10.30 -2.17
C ARG A 157 -10.51 -10.74 -0.71
N GLU A 158 -9.85 -11.87 -0.48
CA GLU A 158 -9.77 -12.47 0.86
C GLU A 158 -8.92 -11.61 1.79
N LYS A 159 -7.85 -11.01 1.27
CA LYS A 159 -7.05 -10.01 2.00
C LYS A 159 -7.88 -8.76 2.33
N LEU A 160 -8.64 -8.24 1.37
CA LEU A 160 -9.54 -7.10 1.58
C LEU A 160 -10.65 -7.42 2.60
N LEU A 161 -11.16 -8.66 2.60
CA LEU A 161 -12.18 -9.08 3.56
C LEU A 161 -11.66 -9.05 5.01
N CYS A 162 -10.37 -9.36 5.25
CA CYS A 162 -9.75 -9.21 6.57
C CYS A 162 -9.82 -7.75 7.05
N ILE A 163 -9.54 -6.81 6.15
CA ILE A 163 -9.63 -5.37 6.42
C ILE A 163 -11.08 -4.98 6.71
N MET A 164 -12.02 -5.41 5.87
CA MET A 164 -13.44 -5.09 6.06
C MET A 164 -13.99 -5.65 7.37
N ASN A 165 -13.61 -6.88 7.75
CA ASN A 165 -14.03 -7.48 9.01
C ASN A 165 -13.46 -6.73 10.21
N CYS A 166 -12.18 -6.34 10.17
CA CYS A 166 -11.57 -5.47 11.19
C CYS A 166 -12.37 -4.16 11.35
N CYS A 167 -12.63 -3.45 10.24
CA CYS A 167 -13.40 -2.20 10.27
C CYS A 167 -14.84 -2.38 10.77
N LYS A 168 -15.49 -3.49 10.44
CA LYS A 168 -16.84 -3.82 10.95
C LYS A 168 -16.85 -4.04 12.45
N VAL A 169 -15.85 -4.72 12.99
CA VAL A 169 -15.71 -4.90 14.45
C VAL A 169 -15.56 -3.54 15.13
N ILE A 170 -14.72 -2.66 14.57
CA ILE A 170 -14.55 -1.29 15.06
C ILE A 170 -15.89 -0.53 14.99
N ASN A 171 -16.58 -0.52 13.84
CA ASN A 171 -17.86 0.17 13.71
C ASN A 171 -18.95 -0.35 14.65
N ASN A 172 -19.01 -1.67 14.87
CA ASN A 172 -19.94 -2.24 15.85
C ASN A 172 -19.64 -1.74 17.28
N LEU A 173 -18.36 -1.55 17.62
CA LEU A 173 -17.96 -0.93 18.88
C LEU A 173 -18.43 0.53 18.95
N LEU A 174 -18.23 1.33 17.90
CA LEU A 174 -18.71 2.72 17.85
C LEU A 174 -20.23 2.79 17.98
N LEU A 175 -20.97 1.91 17.28
CA LEU A 175 -22.43 1.85 17.36
C LEU A 175 -22.88 1.52 18.79
N ASN A 176 -22.29 0.51 19.43
CA ASN A 176 -22.64 0.15 20.80
C ASN A 176 -22.35 1.29 21.80
N ALA A 177 -21.22 1.98 21.63
CA ALA A 177 -20.86 3.14 22.44
C ALA A 177 -21.87 4.29 22.28
N SER A 178 -22.29 4.58 21.04
CA SER A 178 -23.29 5.62 20.74
C SER A 178 -24.68 5.33 21.32
N MET A 179 -25.00 4.06 21.54
CA MET A 179 -26.26 3.64 22.18
C MET A 179 -26.18 3.70 23.70
N SER A 180 -24.98 3.78 24.29
CA SER A 180 -24.77 3.63 25.74
C SER A 180 -24.72 4.94 26.52
N GLU A 181 -24.41 6.09 25.92
CA GLU A 181 -24.39 7.41 26.60
C GLU A 181 -24.64 8.59 25.62
N ASN A 182 -24.97 9.78 26.16
CA ASN A 182 -25.28 11.07 25.49
C ASN A 182 -24.16 11.67 24.59
N HIS A 183 -23.20 10.89 24.11
CA HIS A 183 -22.14 11.35 23.22
C HIS A 183 -22.52 11.11 21.76
N VAL A 184 -22.66 12.19 20.99
CA VAL A 184 -22.77 12.11 19.53
C VAL A 184 -21.38 11.76 19.00
N LEU A 185 -21.14 10.48 18.72
CA LEU A 185 -19.94 10.06 18.02
C LEU A 185 -20.00 10.53 16.58
N ALA A 186 -18.96 11.25 16.15
CA ALA A 186 -18.77 11.64 14.76
C ALA A 186 -18.09 10.46 14.05
N GLY A 187 -18.86 9.68 13.29
CA GLY A 187 -18.46 8.35 12.83
C GLY A 187 -17.09 8.23 12.14
N ALA A 188 -16.53 9.28 11.54
CA ALA A 188 -15.19 9.25 10.94
C ALA A 188 -14.08 9.70 11.92
N ASP A 189 -14.34 10.71 12.74
CA ASP A 189 -13.37 11.28 13.69
C ASP A 189 -13.10 10.32 14.86
N ASP A 190 -14.08 9.48 15.20
CA ASP A 190 -13.95 8.42 16.21
C ASP A 190 -13.39 7.10 15.62
N PHE A 191 -13.57 6.86 14.32
CA PHE A 191 -13.20 5.60 13.68
C PHE A 191 -11.70 5.51 13.37
N LEU A 192 -11.13 6.55 12.74
CA LEU A 192 -9.75 6.50 12.26
C LEU A 192 -8.73 6.37 13.41
N PRO A 193 -8.85 7.07 14.55
CA PRO A 193 -7.97 6.84 15.70
C PRO A 193 -7.97 5.40 16.21
N VAL A 194 -9.16 4.79 16.32
CA VAL A 194 -9.30 3.39 16.75
C VAL A 194 -8.67 2.46 15.72
N LEU A 195 -8.84 2.73 14.42
CA LEU A 195 -8.21 1.95 13.36
C LEU A 195 -6.68 2.02 13.40
N ILE A 196 -6.11 3.20 13.63
CA ILE A 196 -4.67 3.40 13.80
C ILE A 196 -4.18 2.59 15.01
N TYR A 197 -4.86 2.70 16.15
CA TYR A 197 -4.51 1.97 17.36
C TYR A 197 -4.54 0.45 17.15
N VAL A 198 -5.63 -0.07 16.58
CA VAL A 198 -5.79 -1.49 16.24
C VAL A 198 -4.70 -1.96 15.27
N MET A 199 -4.35 -1.15 14.26
CA MET A 199 -3.26 -1.50 13.34
C MET A 199 -1.91 -1.60 14.05
N ILE A 200 -1.61 -0.65 14.94
CA ILE A 200 -0.38 -0.66 15.74
C ILE A 200 -0.36 -1.90 16.64
N LYS A 201 -1.43 -2.21 17.36
CA LYS A 201 -1.50 -3.40 18.22
C LYS A 201 -1.46 -4.71 17.44
N ALA A 202 -2.10 -4.77 16.27
CA ALA A 202 -2.10 -5.96 15.43
C ALA A 202 -0.73 -6.26 14.79
N ASN A 203 0.02 -5.21 14.39
CA ASN A 203 1.27 -5.29 13.63
C ASN A 203 1.28 -6.39 12.54
N PRO A 204 0.37 -6.32 11.54
CA PRO A 204 0.26 -7.36 10.53
C PRO A 204 1.54 -7.46 9.68
N PRO A 205 2.11 -8.67 9.48
CA PRO A 205 3.34 -8.83 8.71
C PRO A 205 3.19 -8.35 7.26
N GLN A 206 4.23 -7.72 6.72
CA GLN A 206 4.24 -7.26 5.32
C GLN A 206 3.05 -6.34 4.98
N LEU A 207 2.67 -5.45 5.91
CA LEU A 207 1.51 -4.58 5.78
C LEU A 207 1.53 -3.75 4.48
N HIS A 208 2.66 -3.12 4.14
CA HIS A 208 2.77 -2.29 2.95
C HIS A 208 2.58 -3.13 1.68
N SER A 209 3.25 -4.28 1.57
CA SER A 209 3.08 -5.19 0.44
C SER A 209 1.64 -5.71 0.31
N ASN A 210 0.97 -6.00 1.43
CA ASN A 210 -0.44 -6.40 1.41
C ASN A 210 -1.36 -5.31 0.84
N LEU A 211 -1.20 -4.07 1.29
CA LEU A 211 -2.02 -2.96 0.82
C LEU A 211 -1.78 -2.70 -0.67
N ARG A 212 -0.51 -2.65 -1.08
CA ARG A 212 -0.11 -2.45 -2.47
C ARG A 212 -0.63 -3.57 -3.38
N PHE A 213 -0.57 -4.82 -2.91
CA PHE A 213 -1.11 -5.97 -3.63
C PHE A 213 -2.63 -5.87 -3.84
N ILE A 214 -3.40 -5.50 -2.82
CA ILE A 214 -4.85 -5.28 -2.95
C ILE A 214 -5.12 -4.16 -3.96
N GLN A 215 -4.40 -3.04 -3.86
CA GLN A 215 -4.58 -1.89 -4.74
C GLN A 215 -4.36 -2.22 -6.22
N LEU A 216 -3.38 -3.08 -6.54
CA LEU A 216 -3.03 -3.42 -7.92
C LEU A 216 -3.91 -4.54 -8.50
N TYR A 217 -4.26 -5.54 -7.69
CA TYR A 217 -4.79 -6.81 -8.21
C TYR A 217 -6.24 -7.12 -7.81
N ARG A 218 -6.85 -6.37 -6.89
CA ARG A 218 -8.30 -6.47 -6.65
C ARG A 218 -9.04 -5.99 -7.90
N ARG A 219 -10.08 -6.71 -8.35
CA ARG A 219 -10.93 -6.23 -9.44
C ARG A 219 -11.41 -4.80 -9.17
N GLN A 220 -11.12 -3.86 -10.08
CA GLN A 220 -11.34 -2.44 -9.81
C GLN A 220 -12.82 -2.09 -9.58
N THR A 221 -13.73 -2.80 -10.24
CA THR A 221 -15.20 -2.68 -10.05
C THR A 221 -15.66 -3.07 -8.65
N LYS A 222 -14.81 -3.73 -7.85
CA LYS A 222 -15.09 -4.16 -6.48
C LYS A 222 -14.36 -3.38 -5.39
N LEU A 223 -13.45 -2.50 -5.76
CA LEU A 223 -12.78 -1.60 -4.83
C LEU A 223 -13.47 -0.22 -4.89
N VAL A 224 -14.76 -0.19 -4.53
CA VAL A 224 -15.65 0.99 -4.57
C VAL A 224 -16.47 1.09 -3.28
N SER A 225 -17.10 2.25 -3.04
CA SER A 225 -18.00 2.47 -1.89
C SER A 225 -17.32 2.15 -0.55
N GLU A 226 -18.00 1.42 0.34
CA GLU A 226 -17.52 1.01 1.67
C GLU A 226 -16.14 0.32 1.61
N ALA A 227 -15.92 -0.56 0.62
CA ALA A 227 -14.64 -1.27 0.48
C ALA A 227 -13.49 -0.30 0.18
N ALA A 228 -13.72 0.67 -0.71
CA ALA A 228 -12.73 1.71 -1.00
C ALA A 228 -12.51 2.62 0.22
N TYR A 229 -13.57 3.01 0.92
CA TYR A 229 -13.49 3.84 2.12
C TYR A 229 -12.60 3.19 3.20
N TYR A 230 -12.87 1.94 3.58
CA TYR A 230 -12.04 1.25 4.58
C TYR A 230 -10.61 1.03 4.12
N PHE A 231 -10.43 0.64 2.85
CA PHE A 231 -9.09 0.47 2.29
C PHE A 231 -8.28 1.77 2.34
N THR A 232 -8.87 2.90 1.94
CA THR A 232 -8.25 4.23 2.00
C THR A 232 -7.94 4.66 3.43
N ASN A 233 -8.81 4.37 4.40
CA ASN A 233 -8.51 4.64 5.81
C ASN A 233 -7.32 3.81 6.30
N LEU A 234 -7.23 2.54 5.91
CA LEU A 234 -6.11 1.68 6.29
C LEU A 234 -4.79 2.13 5.62
N VAL A 235 -4.82 2.54 4.35
CA VAL A 235 -3.66 3.14 3.67
C VAL A 235 -3.24 4.44 4.36
N SER A 236 -4.20 5.29 4.71
CA SER A 236 -3.95 6.55 5.45
C SER A 236 -3.34 6.28 6.83
N ALA A 237 -3.85 5.29 7.56
CA ALA A 237 -3.32 4.89 8.87
C ALA A 237 -1.86 4.39 8.76
N LYS A 238 -1.54 3.57 7.74
CA LYS A 238 -0.15 3.14 7.48
C LYS A 238 0.76 4.34 7.22
N THR A 239 0.34 5.29 6.39
CA THR A 239 1.12 6.50 6.09
C THR A 239 1.29 7.37 7.35
N PHE A 240 0.23 7.57 8.13
CA PHE A 240 0.29 8.29 9.40
C PHE A 240 1.31 7.66 10.36
N ILE A 241 1.31 6.34 10.52
CA ILE A 241 2.26 5.63 11.40
C ILE A 241 3.71 5.85 10.98
N LEU A 242 4.00 5.84 9.67
CA LEU A 242 5.35 6.08 9.15
C LEU A 242 5.82 7.52 9.41
N GLU A 243 4.92 8.50 9.28
CA GLU A 243 5.21 9.93 9.46
C GLU A 243 5.06 10.41 10.92
N LEU A 244 4.61 9.53 11.81
CA LEU A 244 4.27 9.82 13.19
C LEU A 244 5.48 10.36 13.97
N ASN A 245 5.26 11.51 14.58
CA ASN A 245 6.21 12.23 15.44
C ASN A 245 5.50 12.76 16.70
N ALA A 246 6.24 13.41 17.60
CA ALA A 246 5.74 13.93 18.87
C ALA A 246 4.49 14.83 18.71
N LYS A 247 4.48 15.71 17.70
CA LYS A 247 3.37 16.64 17.44
C LYS A 247 2.09 15.91 17.02
N SER A 248 2.23 14.78 16.30
CA SER A 248 1.10 13.95 15.89
C SER A 248 0.37 13.29 17.06
N LEU A 249 1.05 13.12 18.20
CA LEU A 249 0.52 12.48 19.41
C LEU A 249 0.22 13.47 20.54
N SER A 250 0.45 14.77 20.32
CA SER A 250 0.38 15.80 21.36
C SER A 250 1.27 15.50 22.58
N ILE A 251 2.41 14.82 22.36
CA ILE A 251 3.42 14.51 23.38
C ILE A 251 4.59 15.50 23.22
N ASP A 252 5.29 15.80 24.33
CA ASP A 252 6.53 16.58 24.28
C ASP A 252 7.60 15.88 23.43
N GLU A 253 8.41 16.66 22.71
CA GLU A 253 9.41 16.11 21.78
C GLU A 253 10.51 15.32 22.52
N ILE A 254 10.87 15.73 23.73
CA ILE A 254 11.85 15.04 24.57
C ILE A 254 11.25 13.74 25.09
N GLU A 255 10.03 13.78 25.64
CA GLU A 255 9.32 12.59 26.13
C GLU A 255 9.13 11.54 25.01
N PHE A 256 8.81 11.99 23.80
CA PHE A 256 8.66 11.12 22.64
C PHE A 256 9.98 10.44 22.26
N GLU A 257 11.08 11.18 22.16
CA GLU A 257 12.38 10.60 21.79
C GLU A 257 12.92 9.69 22.91
N GLU A 258 12.72 10.04 24.18
CA GLU A 258 13.03 9.17 25.32
C GLU A 258 12.26 7.85 25.24
N SER A 259 10.96 7.91 24.94
CA SER A 259 10.11 6.72 24.76
C SER A 259 10.56 5.88 23.57
N MET A 260 10.84 6.49 22.43
CA MET A 260 11.37 5.80 21.24
C MET A 260 12.74 5.18 21.51
N HIS A 261 13.62 5.85 22.25
CA HIS A 261 14.92 5.33 22.63
C HIS A 261 14.81 4.17 23.62
N ALA A 262 13.97 4.29 24.64
CA ALA A 262 13.68 3.21 25.59
C ALA A 262 13.10 1.97 24.89
N ALA A 263 12.21 2.17 23.91
CA ALA A 263 11.68 1.11 23.07
C ALA A 263 12.78 0.38 22.29
N ARG A 264 13.72 1.12 21.68
CA ARG A 264 14.87 0.54 20.95
C ARG A 264 15.76 -0.30 21.87
N LEU A 265 15.97 0.12 23.12
CA LEU A 265 16.75 -0.64 24.09
C LEU A 265 16.05 -1.94 24.51
N THR A 266 14.74 -1.88 24.77
CA THR A 266 13.92 -3.04 25.15
C THR A 266 13.90 -4.09 24.04
N ASN A 267 13.81 -3.65 22.79
CA ASN A 267 13.78 -4.55 21.63
C ASN A 267 15.14 -5.18 21.32
N LYS A 268 16.27 -4.50 21.61
CA LYS A 268 17.61 -5.08 21.50
C LYS A 268 17.88 -6.18 22.54
N GLY A 269 17.27 -6.08 23.73
CA GLY A 269 17.37 -7.11 24.77
C GLY A 269 16.68 -8.41 24.36
N THR A 270 15.48 -8.29 23.79
CA THR A 270 14.68 -9.45 23.33
C THR A 270 15.30 -10.19 22.14
N GLU A 271 16.01 -9.50 21.23
CA GLU A 271 16.73 -10.17 20.13
C GLU A 271 17.97 -10.95 20.63
N LYS A 272 18.72 -10.41 21.60
CA LYS A 272 19.88 -11.08 22.22
C LYS A 272 19.47 -12.30 23.06
N ASP A 273 18.36 -12.20 23.79
CA ASP A 273 17.83 -13.31 24.58
C ASP A 273 17.29 -14.45 23.67
N ALA A 274 16.71 -14.10 22.51
CA ALA A 274 16.26 -15.08 21.52
C ALA A 274 17.43 -15.78 20.79
N THR A 275 18.57 -15.11 20.61
CA THR A 275 19.78 -15.73 20.04
C THR A 275 20.52 -16.61 21.05
N GLN A 276 20.61 -16.20 22.32
CA GLN A 276 21.23 -17.02 23.38
C GLN A 276 20.42 -18.28 23.71
N ALA A 277 19.08 -18.23 23.66
CA ALA A 277 18.24 -19.40 23.86
C ALA A 277 18.37 -20.48 22.75
N LEU A 278 18.85 -20.11 21.56
CA LEU A 278 19.04 -21.04 20.43
C LEU A 278 20.41 -21.75 20.49
N GLU A 279 21.44 -21.09 21.05
CA GLU A 279 22.78 -21.64 21.26
C GLU A 279 22.83 -22.61 22.47
N GLU A 280 22.05 -22.37 23.51
CA GLU A 280 21.97 -23.29 24.65
C GLU A 280 21.27 -24.62 24.32
N MET A 281 20.42 -24.65 23.27
CA MET A 281 19.74 -25.87 22.82
C MET A 281 20.61 -26.73 21.88
N THR A 282 21.75 -26.23 21.41
CA THR A 282 22.67 -26.96 20.50
C THR A 282 23.92 -27.51 21.19
N THR A 283 24.14 -27.24 22.48
CA THR A 283 25.39 -27.58 23.19
C THR A 283 25.25 -28.73 24.21
N SER A 284 24.28 -29.62 24.05
CA SER A 284 24.16 -30.81 24.90
C SER A 284 23.65 -32.05 24.16
N GLN A 285 24.49 -32.61 23.28
CA GLN A 285 24.55 -34.06 23.02
C GLN A 285 25.78 -34.40 22.18
N GLY A 286 26.76 -35.07 22.82
CA GLY A 286 27.92 -35.66 22.15
C GLY A 286 27.85 -37.19 22.14
N GLN A 287 28.42 -37.76 21.05
CA GLN A 287 28.83 -39.16 20.80
C GLN A 287 27.70 -40.16 20.42
N THR A 288 27.71 -40.93 19.32
CA THR A 288 28.77 -41.53 18.46
C THR A 288 28.29 -41.87 17.01
N ASP A 289 29.07 -41.50 15.97
CA ASP A 289 29.55 -42.24 14.74
C ASP A 289 28.65 -43.16 13.84
N PRO A 290 29.04 -43.51 12.58
CA PRO A 290 29.22 -42.66 11.38
C PRO A 290 28.55 -43.26 10.09
N GLY A 291 28.19 -42.45 9.08
CA GLY A 291 27.70 -43.02 7.81
C GLY A 291 27.17 -42.09 6.71
N SER A 292 28.10 -41.54 5.92
CA SER A 292 28.01 -41.20 4.47
C SER A 292 26.99 -40.16 3.95
N SER A 293 27.40 -38.90 4.06
CA SER A 293 27.67 -37.93 2.98
C SER A 293 26.72 -37.77 1.78
N ALA A 294 26.06 -36.60 1.73
CA ALA A 294 26.07 -35.69 0.58
C ALA A 294 25.63 -34.27 1.01
N VAL A 295 26.55 -33.50 1.60
CA VAL A 295 26.37 -32.06 1.87
C VAL A 295 27.13 -31.28 0.81
N PHE A 296 26.40 -30.47 0.04
CA PHE A 296 26.95 -29.49 -0.89
C PHE A 296 27.67 -28.39 -0.11
N HIS A 297 29.00 -28.38 -0.20
CA HIS A 297 29.83 -27.24 0.17
C HIS A 297 29.54 -26.07 -0.78
N TYR A 298 28.89 -25.01 -0.30
CA TYR A 298 29.13 -23.68 -0.87
C TYR A 298 30.40 -23.13 -0.25
N LYS A 299 31.46 -23.18 -1.06
CA LYS A 299 32.73 -22.52 -0.83
C LYS A 299 32.50 -21.01 -0.97
N GLU A 300 32.63 -20.27 0.13
CA GLU A 300 32.73 -18.81 0.09
C GLU A 300 33.87 -18.43 -0.86
N ARG A 301 33.50 -17.84 -2.00
CA ARG A 301 34.42 -17.11 -2.86
C ARG A 301 34.39 -15.68 -2.38
N SER A 302 35.47 -15.25 -1.73
CA SER A 302 35.75 -13.85 -1.50
C SER A 302 35.72 -13.10 -2.83
N GLY A 303 34.75 -12.20 -2.96
CA GLY A 303 34.59 -11.29 -4.08
C GLY A 303 34.33 -9.91 -3.52
N SER A 304 35.42 -9.19 -3.22
CA SER A 304 35.48 -7.72 -3.16
C SER A 304 34.21 -7.01 -2.67
N SER A 305 33.95 -7.02 -1.36
CA SER A 305 33.07 -5.99 -0.79
C SER A 305 33.75 -4.63 -1.03
N ASN A 306 33.12 -3.80 -1.85
CA ASN A 306 33.64 -2.49 -2.26
C ASN A 306 33.55 -1.44 -1.12
N TYR A 307 33.04 -1.83 0.05
CA TYR A 307 32.81 -0.96 1.20
C TYR A 307 33.23 -1.66 2.50
N PRO A 308 34.54 -1.82 2.74
CA PRO A 308 35.09 -2.60 3.86
C PRO A 308 34.86 -2.00 5.27
N TYR A 309 34.16 -0.87 5.34
CA TYR A 309 33.86 -0.15 6.57
C TYR A 309 32.37 0.04 6.81
N MET A 310 31.48 -0.49 5.95
CA MET A 310 30.03 -0.22 6.06
C MET A 310 29.39 -0.82 7.31
N ASP A 311 29.93 -1.94 7.80
CA ASP A 311 29.40 -2.68 8.94
C ASP A 311 30.28 -2.56 10.21
N LYS A 312 31.24 -1.61 10.23
CA LYS A 312 32.13 -1.39 11.39
C LYS A 312 31.58 -0.31 12.34
N GLU A 313 31.63 -0.57 13.64
CA GLU A 313 31.27 0.42 14.66
C GLU A 313 32.46 1.34 15.00
N ALA A 314 32.20 2.47 15.67
CA ALA A 314 33.24 3.46 16.00
C ALA A 314 34.38 2.90 16.87
N GLY A 315 34.12 1.84 17.64
CA GLY A 315 35.13 1.13 18.45
C GLY A 315 36.02 0.17 17.65
N ASP A 316 35.62 -0.20 16.44
CA ASP A 316 36.33 -1.17 15.58
C ASP A 316 37.32 -0.51 14.60
N LEU A 317 37.43 0.83 14.68
CA LEU A 317 38.28 1.65 13.81
C LEU A 317 39.57 2.01 14.55
N THR A 318 40.70 1.59 13.99
CA THR A 318 42.00 2.03 14.50
C THR A 318 42.39 3.39 13.90
N VAL A 319 43.33 4.10 14.52
CA VAL A 319 43.84 5.38 13.97
C VAL A 319 44.42 5.22 12.56
N GLY A 320 44.94 4.02 12.23
CA GLY A 320 45.43 3.69 10.88
C GLY A 320 44.33 3.42 9.84
N ASP A 321 43.09 3.16 10.27
CA ASP A 321 41.94 2.95 9.38
C ASP A 321 41.33 4.27 8.89
N VAL A 322 41.60 5.38 9.58
CA VAL A 322 41.04 6.71 9.28
C VAL A 322 41.45 7.19 7.88
N GLU A 323 42.71 6.97 7.47
CA GLU A 323 43.19 7.35 6.13
C GLU A 323 42.53 6.55 5.01
N ARG A 324 42.28 5.26 5.25
CA ARG A 324 41.63 4.35 4.30
C ARG A 324 40.13 4.63 4.20
N LEU A 325 39.48 4.92 5.33
CA LEU A 325 38.08 5.34 5.38
C LEU A 325 37.88 6.68 4.65
N LEU A 326 38.78 7.65 4.87
CA LEU A 326 38.73 8.94 4.17
C LEU A 326 38.92 8.77 2.66
N SER A 327 39.79 7.85 2.24
CA SER A 327 40.00 7.53 0.82
C SER A 327 38.77 6.88 0.19
N ALA A 328 38.14 5.92 0.87
CA ALA A 328 36.91 5.28 0.41
C ALA A 328 35.73 6.26 0.34
N TYR A 329 35.61 7.17 1.33
CA TYR A 329 34.61 8.23 1.31
C TYR A 329 34.80 9.18 0.11
N LYS A 330 36.04 9.62 -0.14
CA LYS A 330 36.36 10.47 -1.30
C LYS A 330 35.98 9.79 -2.61
N GLU A 331 36.28 8.50 -2.76
CA GLU A 331 35.93 7.74 -3.97
C GLU A 331 34.41 7.66 -4.20
N VAL A 332 33.63 7.42 -3.14
CA VAL A 332 32.17 7.40 -3.21
C VAL A 332 31.62 8.76 -3.62
N VAL A 333 32.12 9.84 -3.00
CA VAL A 333 31.69 11.21 -3.32
C VAL A 333 32.05 11.58 -4.76
N THR A 334 33.24 11.18 -5.25
CA THR A 334 33.63 11.39 -6.65
C THR A 334 32.70 10.65 -7.61
N LYS A 335 32.41 9.36 -7.35
CA LYS A 335 31.48 8.58 -8.18
C LYS A 335 30.07 9.17 -8.20
N TYR A 336 29.56 9.59 -7.04
CA TYR A 336 28.26 10.26 -6.92
C TYR A 336 28.23 11.58 -7.70
N THR A 337 29.28 12.40 -7.58
CA THR A 337 29.37 13.69 -8.28
C THR A 337 29.45 13.51 -9.80
N SER A 338 30.22 12.53 -10.28
CA SER A 338 30.29 12.17 -11.70
C SER A 338 28.93 11.68 -12.21
N LEU A 339 28.20 10.88 -11.43
CA LEU A 339 26.86 10.41 -11.78
C LEU A 339 25.87 11.59 -11.86
N CYS A 340 25.84 12.48 -10.87
CA CYS A 340 24.98 13.67 -10.90
C CYS A 340 25.29 14.60 -12.08
N THR A 341 26.56 14.70 -12.47
CA THR A 341 26.98 15.50 -13.64
C THR A 341 26.53 14.84 -14.94
N ALA A 342 26.65 13.51 -15.06
CA ALA A 342 26.18 12.75 -16.21
C ALA A 342 24.65 12.83 -16.36
N VAL A 343 23.91 12.72 -15.26
CA VAL A 343 22.44 12.85 -15.24
C VAL A 343 22.00 14.26 -15.65
N ARG A 344 22.70 15.31 -15.19
CA ARG A 344 22.42 16.69 -15.63
C ARG A 344 22.65 16.91 -17.13
N ASN A 345 23.68 16.29 -17.69
CA ASN A 345 23.99 16.40 -19.12
C ASN A 345 23.01 15.61 -20.00
N LEU A 346 22.41 14.53 -19.48
CA LEU A 346 21.32 13.80 -20.15
C LEU A 346 20.02 14.63 -20.24
N SER A 347 19.80 15.54 -19.29
CA SER A 347 18.64 16.45 -19.30
C SER A 347 18.75 17.66 -20.25
N PHE A 348 19.89 17.89 -20.92
CA PHE A 348 20.09 19.08 -21.79
C PHE A 348 20.32 18.78 -23.28
N SER A 349 20.36 17.51 -23.72
CA SER A 349 20.66 17.17 -25.13
C SER A 349 19.43 16.95 -26.02
N ARG A 350 18.25 17.49 -25.69
CA ARG A 350 17.06 17.39 -26.55
C ARG A 350 16.49 18.76 -26.90
N ALA A 351 17.27 19.59 -27.58
CA ALA A 351 16.73 20.73 -28.32
C ALA A 351 17.68 21.08 -29.48
N GLU A 352 17.26 20.80 -30.71
CA GLU A 352 17.39 21.71 -31.87
C GLU A 352 16.56 21.18 -33.08
N PRO A 353 16.14 22.06 -34.01
CA PRO A 353 14.87 21.94 -34.72
C PRO A 353 15.02 21.77 -36.24
N HIS A 354 14.16 20.97 -36.88
CA HIS A 354 13.89 21.12 -38.33
C HIS A 354 12.42 20.84 -38.66
N ALA A 355 11.85 21.80 -39.40
CA ALA A 355 10.46 21.93 -39.79
C ALA A 355 10.08 21.07 -41.01
N THR A 356 8.84 20.58 -41.08
CA THR A 356 7.84 20.92 -42.13
C THR A 356 6.47 20.26 -41.87
N ASN A 357 5.41 21.03 -42.17
CA ASN A 357 3.97 20.81 -42.00
C ASN A 357 3.39 19.55 -42.68
N LEU A 358 2.44 18.84 -42.03
CA LEU A 358 0.98 18.93 -42.29
C LEU A 358 0.18 18.08 -41.26
N GLU A 359 -1.06 18.49 -41.03
CA GLU A 359 -1.87 18.36 -39.80
C GLU A 359 -2.58 17.01 -39.55
N ALA A 360 -2.68 16.61 -38.26
CA ALA A 360 -3.93 16.20 -37.60
C ALA A 360 -3.73 16.16 -36.08
N LYS A 361 -4.70 16.70 -35.33
CA LYS A 361 -4.56 17.29 -34.00
C LYS A 361 -5.04 16.33 -32.90
N ILE A 362 -4.15 15.88 -32.02
CA ILE A 362 -4.46 15.47 -30.64
C ILE A 362 -3.49 16.22 -29.73
N VAL A 363 -3.96 17.29 -29.09
CA VAL A 363 -3.17 18.05 -28.11
C VAL A 363 -3.53 17.53 -26.73
N VAL A 364 -2.63 16.74 -26.16
CA VAL A 364 -2.53 16.54 -24.71
C VAL A 364 -1.70 17.72 -24.18
N SER A 365 -2.32 18.68 -23.51
CA SER A 365 -1.57 19.74 -22.82
C SER A 365 -1.08 19.21 -21.47
N THR A 366 0.19 18.83 -21.40
CA THR A 366 0.91 18.64 -20.15
C THR A 366 1.27 20.01 -19.56
N GLN A 367 0.47 20.51 -18.61
CA GLN A 367 0.89 21.53 -17.64
C GLN A 367 0.83 20.92 -16.24
N ALA A 368 1.76 20.03 -15.94
CA ALA A 368 1.94 19.44 -14.61
C ALA A 368 3.12 20.07 -13.85
N GLU A 369 4.06 20.73 -14.53
CA GLU A 369 5.29 21.23 -13.88
C GLU A 369 5.23 22.70 -13.41
N GLU A 370 4.29 23.52 -13.91
CA GLU A 370 4.20 24.95 -13.55
C GLU A 370 3.39 25.23 -12.26
N THR A 371 2.53 24.30 -11.84
CA THR A 371 1.69 24.49 -10.65
C THR A 371 2.51 24.34 -9.37
N GLU A 372 3.33 23.29 -9.28
CA GLU A 372 4.15 22.98 -8.10
C GLU A 372 5.21 24.06 -7.82
N THR A 373 5.80 24.65 -8.88
CA THR A 373 6.75 25.77 -8.77
C THR A 373 6.10 27.10 -8.40
N THR A 374 4.81 27.29 -8.65
CA THR A 374 4.08 28.52 -8.28
C THR A 374 3.70 28.52 -6.79
N PHE A 375 3.32 27.37 -6.22
CA PHE A 375 3.00 27.25 -4.79
C PHE A 375 4.23 27.49 -3.89
N LEU A 376 5.40 26.97 -4.29
CA LEU A 376 6.66 27.17 -3.57
C LEU A 376 7.19 28.61 -3.66
N LYS A 377 7.02 29.29 -4.79
CA LYS A 377 7.42 30.71 -4.96
C LYS A 377 6.57 31.70 -4.16
N MET A 378 5.36 31.32 -3.76
CA MET A 378 4.42 32.17 -3.02
C MET A 378 4.34 31.85 -1.51
N GLY A 379 5.11 30.88 -1.00
CA GLY A 379 5.26 30.62 0.44
C GLY A 379 4.10 29.89 1.12
N PHE A 380 3.22 29.22 0.34
CA PHE A 380 2.09 28.46 0.89
C PHE A 380 2.40 26.96 0.96
N THR A 381 2.01 26.33 2.06
CA THR A 381 2.05 24.86 2.19
C THR A 381 0.78 24.23 1.61
N MET A 382 0.88 23.01 1.08
CA MET A 382 -0.25 22.30 0.46
C MET A 382 -1.45 22.09 1.42
N GLY A 383 -1.20 22.02 2.73
CA GLY A 383 -2.25 21.96 3.75
C GLY A 383 -3.04 23.25 3.92
N GLN A 384 -2.41 24.41 3.73
CA GLN A 384 -3.07 25.72 3.83
C GLN A 384 -4.03 25.97 2.66
N VAL A 385 -3.63 25.58 1.44
CA VAL A 385 -4.46 25.70 0.23
C VAL A 385 -5.73 24.83 0.33
N ARG A 386 -5.58 23.62 0.90
CA ARG A 386 -6.70 22.70 1.15
C ARG A 386 -7.71 23.28 2.14
N ASN A 387 -7.26 23.89 3.23
CA ASN A 387 -8.14 24.46 4.26
C ASN A 387 -8.88 25.72 3.80
N GLU A 388 -8.30 26.56 2.93
CA GLU A 388 -9.00 27.72 2.36
C GLU A 388 -10.09 27.32 1.35
N LEU A 389 -9.83 26.30 0.52
CA LEU A 389 -10.81 25.78 -0.44
C LEU A 389 -12.02 25.14 0.24
N LEU A 390 -11.80 24.43 1.36
CA LEU A 390 -12.87 23.78 2.13
C LEU A 390 -13.66 24.76 3.02
N SER A 391 -13.04 25.85 3.46
CA SER A 391 -13.70 26.87 4.31
C SER A 391 -14.42 27.97 3.53
N GLY A 392 -14.37 27.96 2.20
CA GLY A 392 -15.03 28.94 1.32
C GLY A 392 -14.44 30.35 1.35
N LYS A 393 -13.39 30.58 2.15
CA LYS A 393 -12.63 31.84 2.18
C LYS A 393 -11.49 31.74 1.17
N LYS A 394 -11.70 32.25 -0.04
CA LYS A 394 -10.70 32.19 -1.11
C LYS A 394 -9.81 33.44 -1.09
N SER A 395 -8.50 33.25 -0.94
CA SER A 395 -7.50 34.29 -1.22
C SER A 395 -7.34 34.55 -2.73
N ALA A 396 -6.87 35.74 -3.12
CA ALA A 396 -6.75 36.17 -4.52
C ALA A 396 -5.97 35.20 -5.47
N PRO A 397 -4.91 34.49 -5.03
CA PRO A 397 -4.23 33.49 -5.86
C PRO A 397 -5.09 32.24 -6.11
N VAL A 398 -5.84 31.79 -5.09
CA VAL A 398 -6.76 30.64 -5.18
C VAL A 398 -7.95 30.98 -6.09
N GLN A 399 -8.44 32.22 -6.04
CA GLN A 399 -9.48 32.74 -6.93
C GLN A 399 -9.04 32.64 -8.41
N LYS A 400 -7.83 33.11 -8.75
CA LYS A 400 -7.28 33.05 -10.12
C LYS A 400 -7.19 31.62 -10.67
N LEU A 401 -6.81 30.65 -9.83
CA LEU A 401 -6.77 29.22 -10.18
C LEU A 401 -8.17 28.65 -10.41
N THR A 402 -9.15 29.08 -9.62
CA THR A 402 -10.53 28.63 -9.81
C THR A 402 -11.15 29.22 -11.09
N ASP A 403 -10.87 30.48 -11.39
CA ASP A 403 -11.41 31.19 -12.55
C ASP A 403 -10.78 30.69 -13.86
N ALA A 404 -9.48 30.41 -13.89
CA ALA A 404 -8.81 29.84 -15.07
C ALA A 404 -9.39 28.48 -15.48
N ASN A 405 -9.67 27.60 -14.51
CA ASN A 405 -10.30 26.31 -14.75
C ASN A 405 -11.79 26.44 -15.15
N CYS A 406 -12.51 27.41 -14.58
CA CYS A 406 -13.91 27.66 -14.93
C CYS A 406 -14.06 28.23 -16.35
N THR A 407 -13.10 29.03 -16.81
CA THR A 407 -13.12 29.64 -18.16
C THR A 407 -12.90 28.59 -19.25
N GLN A 408 -12.10 27.54 -18.99
CA GLN A 408 -11.97 26.38 -19.90
C GLN A 408 -13.28 25.59 -20.05
N SER A 409 -14.11 25.52 -19.01
CA SER A 409 -15.41 24.84 -19.06
C SER A 409 -16.48 25.62 -19.82
N GLN A 410 -16.36 26.95 -19.95
CA GLN A 410 -17.35 27.78 -20.66
C GLN A 410 -17.31 27.65 -22.19
N ASN A 411 -16.26 27.03 -22.76
CA ASN A 411 -16.21 26.73 -24.20
C ASN A 411 -17.17 25.60 -24.64
N TYR A 412 -17.89 24.98 -23.70
CA TYR A 412 -18.95 23.99 -23.95
C TYR A 412 -20.30 24.48 -23.41
N LYS A 413 -20.79 25.64 -23.87
CA LYS A 413 -22.16 26.10 -23.55
C LYS A 413 -23.09 25.93 -24.73
N SER A 414 -23.82 24.82 -24.72
CA SER A 414 -25.16 24.71 -25.30
C SER A 414 -25.96 23.66 -24.52
N MET A 415 -26.28 23.95 -23.27
CA MET A 415 -27.48 23.46 -22.54
C MET A 415 -27.35 23.85 -21.06
N ASN A 416 -28.42 24.42 -20.49
CA ASN A 416 -28.53 24.77 -19.08
C ASN A 416 -28.21 23.54 -18.21
N THR A 417 -27.05 23.53 -17.58
CA THR A 417 -26.65 22.50 -16.61
C THR A 417 -25.96 23.20 -15.44
N GLU A 418 -26.38 22.86 -14.21
CA GLU A 418 -25.63 23.21 -13.00
C GLU A 418 -24.41 22.29 -12.91
N CYS A 419 -23.22 22.88 -12.80
CA CYS A 419 -21.97 22.14 -12.67
C CYS A 419 -21.45 22.23 -11.23
N HIS A 420 -21.26 21.08 -10.61
CA HIS A 420 -20.59 20.94 -9.31
C HIS A 420 -19.13 20.52 -9.52
N VAL A 421 -18.21 21.23 -8.88
CA VAL A 421 -16.77 20.90 -8.90
C VAL A 421 -16.44 20.06 -7.67
N GLU A 422 -16.08 18.79 -7.88
CA GLU A 422 -15.62 17.88 -6.84
C GLU A 422 -14.09 17.76 -6.92
N VAL A 423 -13.40 18.05 -5.81
CA VAL A 423 -11.94 17.97 -5.74
C VAL A 423 -11.54 16.63 -5.13
N ARG A 424 -10.84 15.79 -5.88
CA ARG A 424 -10.33 14.49 -5.39
C ARG A 424 -8.80 14.46 -5.37
N TYR A 425 -8.27 13.78 -4.36
CA TYR A 425 -6.84 13.60 -4.17
C TYR A 425 -6.44 12.19 -4.59
N TYR A 426 -5.51 12.07 -5.55
CA TYR A 426 -4.94 10.79 -5.98
C TYR A 426 -3.42 10.93 -6.14
N ALA A 427 -2.67 10.02 -5.50
CA ALA A 427 -1.23 9.84 -5.68
C ALA A 427 -0.39 11.14 -5.64
N GLY A 428 -0.69 12.05 -4.70
CA GLY A 428 0.04 13.32 -4.56
C GLY A 428 -0.47 14.47 -5.44
N THR A 429 -1.42 14.22 -6.34
CA THR A 429 -1.96 15.23 -7.27
C THR A 429 -3.41 15.60 -6.91
N ILE A 430 -3.75 16.88 -6.99
CA ILE A 430 -5.13 17.38 -6.88
C ILE A 430 -5.76 17.32 -8.28
N SER A 431 -6.84 16.56 -8.43
CA SER A 431 -7.65 16.55 -9.65
C SER A 431 -9.05 17.09 -9.35
N CYS A 432 -9.48 18.10 -10.10
CA CYS A 432 -10.85 18.62 -10.04
C CYS A 432 -11.70 17.93 -11.10
N LEU A 433 -12.75 17.21 -10.68
CA LEU A 433 -13.77 16.64 -11.55
C LEU A 433 -14.99 17.57 -11.56
N CYS A 434 -15.35 18.07 -12.74
CA CYS A 434 -16.60 18.79 -12.95
C CYS A 434 -17.70 17.78 -13.26
N LEU A 435 -18.66 17.61 -12.37
CA LEU A 435 -19.86 16.83 -12.62
C LEU A 435 -20.98 17.82 -12.99
N CYS A 436 -21.39 17.79 -14.26
CA CYS A 436 -22.58 18.52 -14.70
C CYS A 436 -23.72 17.49 -14.81
N SER A 437 -24.74 17.65 -13.97
CA SER A 437 -25.96 16.85 -14.04
C SER A 437 -26.94 17.51 -15.01
N ALA A 438 -27.38 16.78 -16.03
CA ALA A 438 -28.50 17.18 -16.87
C ALA A 438 -29.81 16.98 -16.09
N SER A 439 -30.61 18.05 -15.97
CA SER A 439 -32.00 17.97 -15.53
C SER A 439 -32.89 17.34 -16.59
#